data_AF-A0A966H3H8-F1
#
_entry.id   AF-A0A966H3H8-F1
#
_cell.length_a   1.000
_cell.length_b   1.000
_cell.length_c   1.000
_cell.angle_alpha   90.00
_cell.angle_beta   90.00
_cell.angle_gamma   90.00
#
_symmetry.space_group_name_H-M   'P 1'
#
loop_
_entity.id
_entity.type
_entity.pdbx_description
1 polymer ?
#
loop_
_entity_poly.entity_id
_entity_poly.type
_entity_poly.pdbx_seq_one_letter_code
_entity_poly.pdbx_strand_id
1 'polypeptide(L)'
;MPIAIICWLLLLVSSCTPAPHTLQGSWRPDPKSGSRLLLDSTGRFDWALLDLKKDSLQFPGLNQHGRITGTWELRRHNTIWLFADSMQQPSSFVFATDSIARFTSISSFQFINRFGDPVSIRQVVIPPARPKPHYGNSLYYFAQDIPQQDTLRFLFDGFPPVFYPGTIAAAIGNNLHKVTLHEPYLTMPVPAVRLKAYRKKLVDKKRKIQYKRVDR
;
A
#
# COMPACT_ATOMS: atom_id res chain seq x y z
N MET A 1 51.29 -21.86 -11.93
CA MET A 1 50.54 -20.75 -11.31
C MET A 1 49.09 -20.50 -11.80
N PRO A 2 48.41 -21.31 -12.67
CA PRO A 2 47.07 -20.95 -13.14
C PRO A 2 45.92 -21.26 -12.14
N ILE A 3 46.10 -22.26 -11.27
CA ILE A 3 45.05 -22.77 -10.38
C ILE A 3 44.58 -21.69 -9.38
N ALA A 4 45.50 -20.91 -8.80
CA ALA A 4 45.17 -19.86 -7.84
C ALA A 4 44.24 -18.77 -8.42
N ILE A 5 44.44 -18.43 -9.71
CA ILE A 5 43.62 -17.44 -10.42
C ILE A 5 42.21 -17.99 -10.68
N ILE A 6 42.10 -19.28 -11.06
CA ILE A 6 40.81 -19.95 -11.25
C ILE A 6 40.04 -20.05 -9.92
N CYS A 7 40.72 -20.39 -8.80
CA CYS A 7 40.11 -20.39 -7.48
C CYS A 7 39.64 -18.99 -7.04
N TRP A 8 40.42 -17.93 -7.31
CA TRP A 8 40.00 -16.54 -7.04
C TRP A 8 38.79 -16.10 -7.87
N LEU A 9 38.75 -16.44 -9.15
CA LEU A 9 37.59 -16.19 -10.01
C LEU A 9 36.35 -16.95 -9.51
N LEU A 10 36.49 -18.23 -9.14
CA LEU A 10 35.39 -19.03 -8.57
C LEU A 10 34.86 -18.45 -7.25
N LEU A 11 35.74 -17.98 -6.37
CA LEU A 11 35.36 -17.30 -5.12
C LEU A 11 34.58 -16.01 -5.38
N LEU A 12 34.95 -15.23 -6.42
CA LEU A 12 34.20 -14.03 -6.81
C LEU A 12 32.79 -14.37 -7.33
N VAL A 13 32.59 -15.46 -8.08
CA VAL A 13 31.23 -15.86 -8.54
C VAL A 13 30.36 -16.41 -7.41
N SER A 14 30.94 -16.94 -6.33
CA SER A 14 30.18 -17.55 -5.22
C SER A 14 29.46 -16.55 -4.29
N SER A 15 29.73 -15.24 -4.38
CA SER A 15 29.24 -14.22 -3.42
C SER A 15 27.93 -13.50 -3.82
N CYS A 16 27.05 -14.16 -4.58
CA CYS A 16 25.73 -13.63 -4.96
C CYS A 16 24.56 -14.17 -4.11
N THR A 17 24.81 -14.52 -2.85
CA THR A 17 23.78 -14.74 -1.81
C THR A 17 23.46 -13.41 -1.13
N PRO A 18 22.28 -12.79 -1.38
CA PRO A 18 21.90 -11.56 -0.69
C PRO A 18 21.67 -11.86 0.79
N ALA A 19 22.43 -11.22 1.67
CA ALA A 19 22.25 -11.34 3.12
C ALA A 19 20.82 -10.89 3.51
N PRO A 20 20.19 -11.46 4.55
CA PRO A 20 18.80 -11.13 4.92
C PRO A 20 18.51 -9.64 5.06
N HIS A 21 19.44 -8.88 5.64
CA HIS A 21 19.38 -7.42 5.80
C HIS A 21 19.24 -6.68 4.45
N THR A 22 19.80 -7.23 3.37
CA THR A 22 19.69 -6.67 2.01
C THR A 22 18.36 -6.97 1.32
N LEU A 23 17.51 -7.83 1.90
CA LEU A 23 16.17 -8.15 1.39
C LEU A 23 15.06 -7.36 2.11
N GLN A 24 15.37 -6.81 3.29
CA GLN A 24 14.50 -5.90 4.03
C GLN A 24 14.20 -4.65 3.21
N GLY A 25 12.99 -4.11 3.38
CA GLY A 25 12.49 -2.94 2.68
C GLY A 25 11.28 -3.23 1.80
N SER A 26 10.97 -2.27 0.93
CA SER A 26 9.74 -2.25 0.15
C SER A 26 9.95 -2.73 -1.28
N TRP A 27 8.96 -3.47 -1.80
CA TRP A 27 8.99 -4.15 -3.08
C TRP A 27 7.68 -3.90 -3.84
N ARG A 28 7.75 -3.49 -5.10
CA ARG A 28 6.57 -3.26 -5.96
C ARG A 28 6.65 -4.06 -7.27
N PRO A 29 5.53 -4.61 -7.79
CA PRO A 29 5.52 -5.27 -9.09
C PRO A 29 5.75 -4.29 -10.25
N ASP A 30 5.44 -3.01 -10.05
CA ASP A 30 5.62 -1.90 -11.00
C ASP A 30 5.70 -0.59 -10.18
N PRO A 31 6.63 0.33 -10.48
CA PRO A 31 6.70 1.65 -9.83
C PRO A 31 5.36 2.40 -9.73
N LYS A 32 4.47 2.26 -10.73
CA LYS A 32 3.14 2.91 -10.77
C LYS A 32 2.04 2.14 -10.05
N SER A 33 2.30 0.90 -9.62
CA SER A 33 1.32 0.07 -8.91
C SER A 33 1.21 0.51 -7.45
N GLY A 34 -0.02 0.57 -6.93
CA GLY A 34 -0.25 0.74 -5.49
C GLY A 34 0.20 -0.48 -4.68
N SER A 35 0.22 -1.67 -5.28
CA SER A 35 0.55 -2.92 -4.61
C SER A 35 1.99 -2.94 -4.13
N ARG A 36 2.18 -3.35 -2.88
CA ARG A 36 3.45 -3.20 -2.17
C ARG A 36 3.62 -4.35 -1.19
N LEU A 37 4.73 -5.07 -1.33
CA LEU A 37 5.23 -6.04 -0.35
C LEU A 37 6.34 -5.36 0.47
N LEU A 38 6.17 -5.30 1.78
CA LEU A 38 7.17 -4.87 2.75
C LEU A 38 7.72 -6.11 3.44
N LEU A 39 9.05 -6.25 3.46
CA LEU A 39 9.75 -7.24 4.29
C LEU A 39 10.46 -6.48 5.40
N ASP A 40 10.07 -6.68 6.66
CA ASP A 40 10.68 -5.97 7.78
C ASP A 40 11.86 -6.72 8.41
N SER A 41 12.54 -6.07 9.35
CA SER A 41 13.71 -6.59 10.05
C SER A 41 13.39 -7.65 11.11
N THR A 42 12.13 -7.82 11.49
CA THR A 42 11.66 -8.79 12.50
C THR A 42 11.32 -10.15 11.89
N GLY A 43 11.42 -10.29 10.56
CA GLY A 43 10.98 -11.48 9.85
C GLY A 43 9.48 -11.50 9.56
N ARG A 44 8.78 -10.36 9.67
CA ARG A 44 7.38 -10.23 9.25
C ARG A 44 7.26 -9.50 7.92
N PHE A 45 6.18 -9.82 7.20
CA PHE A 45 5.83 -9.15 5.96
C PHE A 45 4.44 -8.52 6.03
N ASP A 46 4.28 -7.46 5.24
CA ASP A 46 3.02 -6.75 5.04
C ASP A 46 2.83 -6.51 3.54
N TRP A 47 1.76 -7.04 2.97
CA TRP A 47 1.54 -7.06 1.53
C TRP A 47 0.17 -6.48 1.18
N ALA A 48 0.17 -5.27 0.65
CA ALA A 48 -0.99 -4.61 0.08
C ALA A 48 -1.16 -4.99 -1.39
N LEU A 49 -2.38 -5.38 -1.76
CA LEU A 49 -2.84 -5.73 -3.10
C LEU A 49 -3.82 -4.67 -3.56
N LEU A 50 -3.35 -3.76 -4.43
CA LEU A 50 -4.08 -2.60 -4.93
C LEU A 50 -4.16 -2.54 -6.46
N ASP A 51 -3.68 -3.57 -7.16
CA ASP A 51 -3.60 -3.66 -8.63
C ASP A 51 -4.11 -5.05 -9.01
N LEU A 52 -5.44 -5.23 -8.94
CA LEU A 52 -6.12 -6.51 -9.18
C LEU A 52 -5.64 -7.22 -10.46
N LYS A 53 -5.33 -6.45 -11.51
CA LYS A 53 -4.84 -7.00 -12.79
C LYS A 53 -3.49 -7.72 -12.65
N LYS A 54 -2.61 -7.26 -11.75
CA LYS A 54 -1.32 -7.92 -11.46
C LYS A 54 -1.41 -8.86 -10.26
N ASP A 55 -2.14 -8.49 -9.22
CA ASP A 55 -2.22 -9.28 -7.99
C ASP A 55 -3.02 -10.57 -8.19
N SER A 56 -4.02 -10.60 -9.09
CA SER A 56 -4.71 -11.85 -9.49
C SER A 56 -3.81 -12.85 -10.24
N LEU A 57 -2.71 -12.40 -10.85
CA LEU A 57 -1.69 -13.32 -11.41
C LEU A 57 -0.95 -14.06 -10.29
N GLN A 58 -0.72 -13.39 -9.16
CA GLN A 58 -0.08 -13.95 -7.98
C GLN A 58 -1.05 -14.84 -7.18
N PHE A 59 -2.29 -14.36 -7.05
CA PHE A 59 -3.38 -14.95 -6.28
C PHE A 59 -4.62 -15.17 -7.18
N PRO A 60 -4.71 -16.28 -7.94
CA PRO A 60 -5.88 -16.55 -8.77
C PRO A 60 -7.16 -16.62 -7.94
N GLY A 61 -8.22 -16.01 -8.44
CA GLY A 61 -9.49 -15.84 -7.71
C GLY A 61 -9.57 -14.55 -6.88
N LEU A 62 -8.48 -13.77 -6.77
CA LEU A 62 -8.53 -12.43 -6.17
C LEU A 62 -9.41 -11.50 -7.02
N ASN A 63 -10.56 -11.12 -6.46
CA ASN A 63 -11.57 -10.25 -7.06
C ASN A 63 -11.75 -8.90 -6.34
N GLN A 64 -11.09 -8.73 -5.20
CA GLN A 64 -11.15 -7.52 -4.36
C GLN A 64 -9.76 -7.14 -3.88
N HIS A 65 -9.55 -5.85 -3.65
CA HIS A 65 -8.30 -5.34 -3.10
C HIS A 65 -8.13 -5.83 -1.66
N GLY A 66 -6.91 -5.84 -1.16
CA GLY A 66 -6.73 -6.09 0.27
C GLY A 66 -5.31 -6.27 0.73
N ARG A 67 -5.18 -6.85 1.93
CA ARG A 67 -3.92 -6.93 2.67
C ARG A 67 -3.70 -8.33 3.21
N ILE A 68 -2.43 -8.76 3.14
CA ILE A 68 -1.92 -10.02 3.68
C ILE A 68 -0.75 -9.69 4.60
N THR A 69 -0.77 -10.17 5.83
CA THR A 69 0.39 -10.16 6.73
C THR A 69 0.89 -11.57 6.99
N GLY A 70 2.12 -11.69 7.48
CA GLY A 70 2.67 -12.98 7.85
C GLY A 70 4.13 -12.93 8.26
N THR A 71 4.78 -14.08 8.24
CA THR A 71 6.23 -14.23 8.45
C THR A 71 6.94 -14.57 7.15
N TRP A 72 8.21 -14.17 7.04
CA TRP A 72 9.06 -14.50 5.89
C TRP A 72 10.39 -15.10 6.31
N GLU A 73 10.89 -16.03 5.50
CA GLU A 73 12.16 -16.70 5.72
C GLU A 73 13.00 -16.73 4.44
N LEU A 74 14.30 -16.42 4.54
CA LEU A 74 15.26 -16.69 3.48
C LEU A 74 15.76 -18.14 3.59
N ARG A 75 15.35 -18.99 2.65
CA ARG A 75 15.80 -20.39 2.55
C ARG A 75 16.87 -20.58 1.46
N ARG A 76 17.45 -21.78 1.43
CA ARG A 76 18.53 -22.18 0.49
C ARG A 76 18.23 -21.75 -0.95
N HIS A 77 19.31 -21.45 -1.69
CA HIS A 77 19.25 -20.91 -3.04
C HIS A 77 18.47 -19.59 -3.15
N ASN A 78 18.65 -18.64 -2.22
CA ASN A 78 18.02 -17.30 -2.28
C ASN A 78 16.49 -17.36 -2.45
N THR A 79 15.80 -18.27 -1.76
CA THR A 79 14.35 -18.42 -1.91
C THR A 79 13.65 -17.86 -0.69
N ILE A 80 12.95 -16.75 -0.84
CA ILE A 80 12.07 -16.20 0.20
C ILE A 80 10.79 -17.03 0.22
N TRP A 81 10.40 -17.51 1.39
CA TRP A 81 9.09 -18.11 1.65
C TRP A 81 8.26 -17.12 2.45
N LEU A 82 7.01 -16.91 2.05
CA LEU A 82 6.04 -16.05 2.71
C LEU A 82 4.93 -16.94 3.28
N PHE A 83 4.80 -16.94 4.60
CA PHE A 83 3.78 -17.68 5.34
C PHE A 83 2.75 -16.68 5.87
N ALA A 84 1.59 -16.60 5.24
CA ALA A 84 0.52 -15.72 5.69
C ALA A 84 0.03 -16.12 7.09
N ASP A 85 -0.29 -15.12 7.92
CA ASP A 85 -1.01 -15.35 9.16
C ASP A 85 -2.40 -15.96 8.85
N SER A 86 -2.92 -16.76 9.77
CA SER A 86 -4.33 -17.18 9.70
C SER A 86 -5.22 -15.93 9.80
N MET A 87 -6.01 -15.65 8.77
CA MET A 87 -6.79 -14.42 8.63
C MET A 87 -7.98 -14.39 9.59
N GLN A 88 -7.72 -14.17 10.87
CA GLN A 88 -8.74 -13.60 11.76
C GLN A 88 -8.96 -12.15 11.31
N GLN A 89 -10.16 -11.84 10.82
CA GLN A 89 -10.56 -10.44 10.66
C GLN A 89 -10.37 -9.73 12.01
N PRO A 90 -9.63 -8.60 12.07
CA PRO A 90 -9.55 -7.85 13.31
C PRO A 90 -10.96 -7.40 13.70
N SER A 91 -11.31 -7.57 14.98
CA SER A 91 -12.65 -7.27 15.53
C SER A 91 -13.10 -5.83 15.30
N SER A 92 -12.16 -4.93 15.01
CA SER A 92 -12.41 -3.66 14.35
C SER A 92 -11.37 -3.44 13.25
N PHE A 93 -11.82 -3.31 11.99
CA PHE A 93 -10.94 -2.90 10.89
C PHE A 93 -10.98 -1.39 10.72
N VAL A 94 -9.91 -0.71 11.15
CA VAL A 94 -9.72 0.72 10.92
C VAL A 94 -9.27 0.95 9.48
N PHE A 95 -10.23 1.20 8.59
CA PHE A 95 -9.99 1.43 7.16
C PHE A 95 -9.40 2.81 6.83
N ALA A 96 -9.57 3.78 7.73
CA ALA A 96 -8.99 5.10 7.65
C ALA A 96 -8.54 5.56 9.03
N THR A 97 -7.28 6.00 9.16
CA THR A 97 -6.79 6.74 10.32
C THR A 97 -6.66 8.21 9.95
N ASP A 98 -7.43 9.04 10.66
CA ASP A 98 -7.36 10.49 10.54
C ASP A 98 -6.27 11.01 11.48
N SER A 99 -5.35 11.82 10.94
CA SER A 99 -4.28 12.46 11.69
C SER A 99 -4.55 13.96 11.83
N ILE A 100 -5.57 14.30 12.62
CA ILE A 100 -5.77 15.67 13.09
C ILE A 100 -4.69 16.01 14.12
N ALA A 101 -3.50 16.39 13.63
CA ALA A 101 -2.72 17.38 14.35
C ALA A 101 -3.63 18.59 14.58
N ARG A 102 -3.57 19.22 15.76
CA ARG A 102 -4.45 20.35 16.11
C ARG A 102 -4.50 21.35 14.94
N PHE A 103 -5.71 21.86 14.65
CA PHE A 103 -5.99 23.02 13.78
C PHE A 103 -6.05 22.70 12.24
N THR A 104 -7.07 23.02 11.40
CA THR A 104 -8.49 23.51 11.54
C THR A 104 -9.40 23.27 10.28
N SER A 105 -9.98 24.34 9.68
CA SER A 105 -10.97 24.38 8.60
C SER A 105 -10.38 23.87 7.30
N ILE A 106 -10.90 22.74 6.84
CA ILE A 106 -10.31 22.03 5.70
C ILE A 106 -10.59 22.81 4.42
N SER A 107 -9.52 23.30 3.78
CA SER A 107 -9.56 23.79 2.40
C SER A 107 -9.10 22.74 1.40
N SER A 108 -8.52 21.63 1.88
CA SER A 108 -8.01 20.55 1.04
C SER A 108 -7.84 19.23 1.81
N PHE A 109 -8.22 18.13 1.18
CA PHE A 109 -8.01 16.77 1.67
C PHE A 109 -6.80 16.13 0.97
N GLN A 110 -5.89 15.55 1.75
CA GLN A 110 -4.81 14.69 1.27
C GLN A 110 -5.06 13.26 1.74
N PHE A 111 -5.32 12.36 0.78
CA PHE A 111 -5.43 10.93 1.03
C PHE A 111 -4.10 10.25 0.70
N ILE A 112 -3.54 9.53 1.65
CA ILE A 112 -2.36 8.66 1.44
C ILE A 112 -2.69 7.22 1.84
N ASN A 113 -1.95 6.24 1.30
CA ASN A 113 -1.95 4.90 1.87
C ASN A 113 -1.06 4.87 3.12
N ARG A 114 -1.15 3.78 3.89
CA ARG A 114 -0.31 3.52 5.07
C ARG A 114 1.20 3.46 4.82
N PHE A 115 1.65 3.48 3.56
CA PHE A 115 3.05 3.57 3.18
C PHE A 115 3.48 4.98 2.71
N GLY A 116 2.61 6.00 2.84
CA GLY A 116 2.91 7.38 2.50
C GLY A 116 2.73 7.76 1.03
N ASP A 117 2.23 6.86 0.18
CA ASP A 117 1.96 7.17 -1.22
C ASP A 117 0.60 7.89 -1.36
N PRO A 118 0.44 8.86 -2.28
CA PRO A 118 -0.85 9.50 -2.52
C PRO A 118 -1.87 8.50 -3.10
N VAL A 119 -3.12 8.58 -2.66
CA VAL A 119 -4.24 7.81 -3.19
C VAL A 119 -5.16 8.73 -3.98
N SER A 120 -5.36 8.40 -5.26
CA SER A 120 -6.22 9.20 -6.15
C SER A 120 -7.69 9.07 -5.77
N ILE A 121 -8.34 10.21 -5.52
CA ILE A 121 -9.80 10.31 -5.43
C ILE A 121 -10.38 9.97 -6.81
N ARG A 122 -11.29 8.99 -6.87
CA ARG A 122 -12.02 8.62 -8.09
C ARG A 122 -13.29 9.46 -8.27
N GLN A 123 -14.00 9.73 -7.18
CA GLN A 123 -15.22 10.54 -7.18
C GLN A 123 -15.42 11.19 -5.80
N VAL A 124 -15.94 12.42 -5.81
CA VAL A 124 -16.51 13.07 -4.61
C VAL A 124 -18.01 13.17 -4.81
N VAL A 125 -18.79 12.57 -3.90
CA VAL A 125 -20.25 12.73 -3.87
C VAL A 125 -20.60 13.81 -2.86
N ILE A 126 -21.33 14.83 -3.32
CA ILE A 126 -21.97 15.86 -2.50
C ILE A 126 -23.48 15.56 -2.50
N PRO A 127 -24.19 15.71 -1.36
CA PRO A 127 -25.64 15.63 -1.30
C PRO A 127 -26.34 16.52 -2.36
N PRO A 128 -27.45 16.05 -2.97
CA PRO A 128 -28.01 16.66 -4.18
C PRO A 128 -28.73 18.01 -3.99
N ALA A 129 -28.79 18.55 -2.77
CA ALA A 129 -29.79 19.55 -2.39
C ALA A 129 -29.43 21.03 -2.68
N ARG A 130 -28.21 21.35 -3.18
CA ARG A 130 -27.77 22.76 -3.31
C ARG A 130 -26.95 23.06 -4.58
N PRO A 131 -27.18 24.21 -5.24
CA PRO A 131 -26.32 24.67 -6.33
C PRO A 131 -24.94 25.04 -5.79
N LYS A 132 -23.88 24.66 -6.51
CA LYS A 132 -22.50 24.98 -6.14
C LYS A 132 -22.05 26.23 -6.89
N PRO A 133 -21.33 27.17 -6.25
CA PRO A 133 -20.65 28.24 -6.97
C PRO A 133 -19.53 27.64 -7.85
N HIS A 134 -19.73 27.67 -9.17
CA HIS A 134 -18.72 27.27 -10.14
C HIS A 134 -18.02 28.52 -10.68
N TYR A 135 -16.71 28.62 -10.50
CA TYR A 135 -15.89 29.68 -11.08
C TYR A 135 -15.03 29.10 -12.22
N GLY A 136 -15.56 29.20 -13.44
CA GLY A 136 -14.95 28.59 -14.63
C GLY A 136 -14.85 27.07 -14.51
N ASN A 137 -13.68 26.52 -14.81
CA ASN A 137 -13.40 25.07 -14.79
C ASN A 137 -12.98 24.55 -13.39
N SER A 138 -13.03 25.38 -12.35
CA SER A 138 -12.59 25.03 -10.99
C SER A 138 -13.79 24.89 -10.04
N LEU A 139 -13.81 23.78 -9.31
CA LEU A 139 -14.80 23.50 -8.26
C LEU A 139 -14.12 23.67 -6.90
N TYR A 140 -14.46 24.74 -6.19
CA TYR A 140 -13.97 24.99 -4.84
C TYR A 140 -14.81 24.21 -3.83
N TYR A 141 -14.15 23.58 -2.87
CA TYR A 141 -14.76 22.80 -1.79
C TYR A 141 -14.19 23.32 -0.46
N PHE A 142 -14.77 24.37 0.12
CA PHE A 142 -14.45 24.69 1.51
C PHE A 142 -15.29 23.80 2.41
N ALA A 143 -14.70 23.20 3.46
CA ALA A 143 -15.47 22.39 4.41
C ALA A 143 -16.64 23.17 5.06
N GLN A 144 -16.50 24.50 5.10
CA GLN A 144 -17.46 25.48 5.59
C GLN A 144 -18.79 25.50 4.78
N ASP A 145 -18.75 25.09 3.50
CA ASP A 145 -19.90 25.13 2.60
C ASP A 145 -20.87 23.95 2.81
N ILE A 146 -20.52 22.99 3.68
CA ILE A 146 -21.27 21.75 3.92
C ILE A 146 -21.97 21.86 5.28
N PRO A 147 -23.30 21.93 5.33
CA PRO A 147 -24.07 21.95 6.58
C PRO A 147 -23.77 20.77 7.52
N GLN A 148 -24.09 20.96 8.82
CA GLN A 148 -23.93 19.96 9.88
C GLN A 148 -24.50 18.57 9.56
N GLN A 149 -25.63 18.53 8.84
CA GLN A 149 -26.35 17.32 8.44
C GLN A 149 -25.84 16.69 7.13
N ASP A 150 -25.01 17.39 6.37
CA ASP A 150 -24.49 16.93 5.08
C ASP A 150 -23.16 16.20 5.29
N THR A 151 -22.86 15.24 4.41
CA THR A 151 -21.66 14.41 4.49
C THR A 151 -21.03 14.28 3.10
N LEU A 152 -19.77 14.66 2.96
CA LEU A 152 -18.98 14.34 1.77
C LEU A 152 -18.68 12.84 1.78
N ARG A 153 -18.82 12.18 0.63
CA ARG A 153 -18.34 10.81 0.43
C ARG A 153 -17.25 10.79 -0.64
N PHE A 154 -16.03 10.50 -0.22
CA PHE A 154 -14.88 10.27 -1.09
C PHE A 154 -14.81 8.80 -1.48
N LEU A 155 -14.71 8.53 -2.78
CA LEU A 155 -14.59 7.20 -3.36
C LEU A 155 -13.19 7.04 -3.97
N PHE A 156 -12.58 5.90 -3.72
CA PHE A 156 -11.20 5.58 -4.09
C PHE A 156 -11.15 4.28 -4.90
N ASP A 157 -10.02 4.07 -5.56
CA ASP A 157 -9.68 2.76 -6.11
C ASP A 157 -9.14 1.87 -4.99
N GLY A 158 -9.83 0.78 -4.67
CA GLY A 158 -9.33 -0.22 -3.72
C GLY A 158 -9.47 0.04 -2.23
N PHE A 159 -10.01 1.19 -1.82
CA PHE A 159 -10.26 1.51 -0.42
C PHE A 159 -11.76 1.75 -0.17
N PRO A 160 -12.27 1.41 1.03
CA PRO A 160 -13.63 1.79 1.43
C PRO A 160 -13.86 3.31 1.32
N PRO A 161 -15.11 3.76 1.09
CA PRO A 161 -15.43 5.18 1.07
C PRO A 161 -15.10 5.86 2.39
N VAL A 162 -14.50 7.05 2.31
CA VAL A 162 -14.36 7.94 3.48
C VAL A 162 -15.53 8.91 3.50
N PHE A 163 -16.19 8.98 4.64
CA PHE A 163 -17.29 9.89 4.92
C PHE A 163 -16.79 11.03 5.80
N TYR A 164 -17.14 12.26 5.46
CA TYR A 164 -16.73 13.44 6.20
C TYR A 164 -17.92 14.37 6.48
N PRO A 165 -18.32 14.59 7.74
CA PRO A 165 -19.45 15.46 8.09
C PRO A 165 -19.12 16.93 7.86
N GLY A 166 -20.12 17.74 7.50
CA GLY A 166 -19.92 19.17 7.20
C GLY A 166 -19.44 20.02 8.37
N THR A 167 -19.96 19.79 9.57
CA THR A 167 -19.48 20.51 10.76
C THR A 167 -18.22 19.91 11.33
N ILE A 168 -17.12 20.64 11.14
CA ILE A 168 -15.99 20.65 12.05
C ILE A 168 -16.15 21.88 12.94
N ALA A 169 -16.06 21.73 14.26
CA ALA A 169 -16.13 22.88 15.17
C ALA A 169 -14.98 23.87 14.87
N ALA A 170 -15.32 25.15 14.72
CA ALA A 170 -14.35 26.18 14.34
C ALA A 170 -13.33 26.44 15.46
N ALA A 171 -12.05 26.37 15.11
CA ALA A 171 -10.89 26.85 15.86
C ALA A 171 -9.90 27.49 14.87
N ILE A 172 -8.66 27.84 15.26
CA ILE A 172 -7.73 28.67 14.43
C ILE A 172 -6.40 27.96 14.08
N GLY A 173 -6.03 27.91 12.78
CA GLY A 173 -4.70 27.49 12.24
C GLY A 173 -4.69 26.34 11.20
N ASN A 174 -3.95 26.43 10.09
CA ASN A 174 -3.65 25.38 9.10
C ASN A 174 -4.80 24.66 8.32
N ASN A 175 -4.51 24.34 7.05
CA ASN A 175 -5.50 24.16 5.98
C ASN A 175 -5.58 22.77 5.31
N LEU A 176 -4.63 21.86 5.60
CA LEU A 176 -4.47 20.56 4.91
C LEU A 176 -4.83 19.41 5.83
N HIS A 177 -5.89 18.68 5.50
CA HIS A 177 -6.34 17.52 6.27
C HIS A 177 -5.82 16.22 5.69
N LYS A 178 -5.14 15.41 6.51
CA LYS A 178 -4.43 14.21 6.06
C LYS A 178 -5.06 12.94 6.62
N VAL A 179 -5.68 12.18 5.71
CA VAL A 179 -6.31 10.89 5.99
C VAL A 179 -5.43 9.78 5.45
N THR A 180 -5.09 8.81 6.30
CA THR A 180 -4.34 7.62 5.93
C THR A 180 -5.29 6.45 5.72
N LEU A 181 -5.35 5.94 4.49
CA LEU A 181 -6.20 4.82 4.09
C LEU A 181 -5.46 3.49 4.28
N HIS A 182 -6.21 2.47 4.70
CA HIS A 182 -5.74 1.11 4.96
C HIS A 182 -6.50 0.11 4.10
N GLU A 183 -5.77 -0.79 3.46
CA GLU A 183 -6.32 -1.82 2.59
C GLU A 183 -7.01 -2.91 3.44
N PRO A 184 -8.24 -3.36 3.08
CA PRO A 184 -8.99 -4.34 3.85
C PRO A 184 -8.25 -5.68 3.94
N TYR A 185 -8.33 -6.38 5.07
CA TYR A 185 -7.75 -7.72 5.14
C TYR A 185 -8.47 -8.70 4.21
N LEU A 186 -7.71 -9.53 3.48
CA LEU A 186 -8.31 -10.55 2.63
C LEU A 186 -8.92 -11.68 3.45
N THR A 187 -10.16 -12.04 3.13
CA THR A 187 -10.91 -13.12 3.78
C THR A 187 -10.77 -14.48 3.09
N MET A 188 -9.97 -14.58 2.02
CA MET A 188 -9.77 -15.81 1.27
C MET A 188 -8.51 -16.58 1.72
N PRO A 189 -8.44 -17.91 1.55
CA PRO A 189 -7.24 -18.69 1.84
C PRO A 189 -6.04 -18.20 1.01
N VAL A 190 -5.00 -17.71 1.69
CA VAL A 190 -3.77 -17.25 1.04
C VAL A 190 -2.79 -18.43 0.92
N PRO A 191 -2.41 -18.86 -0.29
CA PRO A 191 -1.40 -19.90 -0.46
C PRO A 191 -0.01 -19.37 -0.07
N ALA A 192 0.83 -20.24 0.51
CA ALA A 192 2.22 -19.91 0.78
C ALA A 192 2.96 -19.51 -0.51
N VAL A 193 3.53 -18.30 -0.54
CA VAL A 193 4.21 -17.73 -1.72
C VAL A 193 5.71 -17.97 -1.64
N ARG A 194 6.35 -18.25 -2.78
CA ARG A 194 7.80 -18.46 -2.88
C ARG A 194 8.39 -17.52 -3.92
N LEU A 195 9.26 -16.60 -3.48
CA LEU A 195 9.92 -15.63 -4.34
C LEU A 195 11.42 -15.90 -4.41
N LYS A 196 11.98 -15.91 -5.62
CA LYS A 196 13.43 -15.98 -5.83
C LYS A 196 14.03 -14.58 -5.66
N ALA A 197 14.96 -14.43 -4.72
CA ALA A 197 15.65 -13.18 -4.46
C ALA A 197 16.89 -13.01 -5.36
N TYR A 198 17.05 -11.78 -5.85
CA TYR A 198 18.16 -11.27 -6.64
C TYR A 198 18.51 -9.86 -6.13
N ARG A 199 19.68 -9.31 -6.51
CA ARG A 199 20.06 -7.93 -6.17
C ARG A 199 18.99 -6.94 -6.64
N LYS A 200 18.39 -6.19 -5.70
CA LYS A 200 17.28 -5.24 -5.92
C LYS A 200 16.03 -5.81 -6.63
N LYS A 201 15.82 -7.14 -6.66
CA LYS A 201 14.68 -7.76 -7.34
C LYS A 201 14.19 -9.06 -6.67
N LEU A 202 12.88 -9.22 -6.50
CA LEU A 202 12.24 -10.50 -6.16
C LEU A 202 11.46 -11.03 -7.38
N VAL A 203 11.39 -12.34 -7.57
CA VAL A 203 10.73 -12.95 -8.74
C VAL A 203 9.90 -14.17 -8.35
N ASP A 204 8.61 -14.16 -8.64
CA ASP A 204 7.83 -15.40 -8.74
C ASP A 204 8.11 -16.02 -10.11
N LYS A 205 8.89 -17.11 -10.14
CA LYS A 205 9.22 -17.81 -11.39
C LYS A 205 8.03 -18.54 -12.02
N LYS A 206 7.05 -18.99 -11.22
CA LYS A 206 5.87 -19.73 -11.68
C LYS A 206 4.86 -18.78 -12.32
N ARG A 207 4.66 -17.60 -11.73
CA ARG A 207 3.74 -16.56 -12.23
C ARG A 207 4.38 -15.56 -13.17
N LYS A 208 5.71 -15.60 -13.33
CA LYS A 208 6.55 -14.66 -14.10
C LYS A 208 6.45 -13.20 -13.61
N ILE A 209 6.06 -12.99 -12.35
CA ILE A 209 5.93 -11.67 -11.72
C ILE A 209 7.29 -11.24 -11.15
N GLN A 210 7.60 -9.96 -11.25
CA GLN A 210 8.87 -9.38 -10.81
C GLN A 210 8.61 -8.17 -9.93
N TYR A 211 9.11 -8.19 -8.70
CA TYR A 211 9.05 -7.06 -7.78
C TYR A 211 10.39 -6.35 -7.77
N LYS A 212 10.39 -5.04 -7.99
CA LYS A 212 11.56 -4.16 -7.88
C LYS A 212 11.59 -3.54 -6.48
N ARG A 213 12.79 -3.37 -5.92
CA ARG A 213 12.96 -2.64 -4.66
C ARG A 213 12.57 -1.17 -4.86
N VAL A 214 11.85 -0.62 -3.89
CA VAL A 214 11.67 0.83 -3.75
C VAL A 214 12.67 1.27 -2.70
N ASP A 215 13.77 1.86 -3.16
CA ASP A 215 14.65 2.64 -2.30
C ASP A 215 13.93 3.99 -2.03
N ARG A 216 13.83 4.38 -0.76
CA ARG A 216 13.34 5.70 -0.33
C ARG A 216 14.53 6.64 -0.14
#